data_AF-W9QS87-F1
#
_entry.id   AF-W9QS87-F1
#
_cell.length_a   1.000
_cell.length_b   1.000
_cell.length_c   1.000
_cell.angle_alpha   90.00
_cell.angle_beta   90.00
_cell.angle_gamma   90.00
#
_symmetry.space_group_name_H-M   'P 1'
#
loop_
_entity.id
_entity.type
_entity.pdbx_description
1 polymer ?
#
loop_
_entity_poly.entity_id
_entity_poly.type
_entity_poly.pdbx_seq_one_letter_code
_entity_poly.pdbx_strand_id
1 'polypeptide(L)'
;MGGDATNWDEDTYREAILKEREIHTRSVFRTLWSPAPNPNNPDSIVVASSDGSLASYSISSISIISELPLGFTNAKAPQRVPTGQPGCFLQAHDGPVYDAKFYGDGEDAL
;
A
#
# COMPACT_ATOMS: atom_id res chain seq x y z
N MET A 1 -4.11 1.38 39.88
CA MET A 1 -4.93 2.61 39.86
C MET A 1 -5.93 2.46 38.73
N GLY A 2 -7.19 2.20 39.03
CA GLY A 2 -8.26 2.14 38.03
C GLY A 2 -8.76 3.55 37.80
N GLY A 3 -8.70 4.04 36.55
CA GLY A 3 -9.26 5.33 36.19
C GLY A 3 -10.78 5.30 36.34
N ASP A 4 -11.34 6.39 36.86
CA ASP A 4 -12.78 6.59 36.88
C ASP A 4 -13.30 6.69 35.44
N ALA A 5 -14.08 5.69 35.03
CA ALA A 5 -14.64 5.59 33.67
C ALA A 5 -16.05 6.20 33.57
N THR A 6 -16.55 6.87 34.62
CA THR A 6 -17.90 7.46 34.58
C THR A 6 -18.02 8.66 33.65
N ASN A 7 -16.90 9.33 33.33
CA ASN A 7 -16.81 10.41 32.33
C ASN A 7 -16.18 9.95 31.01
N TRP A 8 -16.33 8.67 30.66
CA TRP A 8 -15.85 8.15 29.38
C TRP A 8 -16.63 8.77 28.23
N ASP A 9 -15.91 9.44 27.34
CA ASP A 9 -16.46 9.97 26.09
C ASP A 9 -16.25 8.95 24.96
N GLU A 10 -17.23 8.07 24.81
CA GLU A 10 -17.26 7.01 23.80
C GLU A 10 -17.18 7.58 22.37
N ASP A 11 -17.82 8.72 22.13
CA ASP A 11 -17.86 9.34 20.81
C ASP A 11 -16.48 9.90 20.45
N THR A 12 -15.84 10.65 21.35
CA THR A 12 -14.48 11.16 21.12
C THR A 12 -13.47 10.03 20.93
N TYR A 13 -13.54 8.95 21.71
CA TYR A 13 -12.66 7.80 21.53
C TYR A 13 -12.88 7.11 20.18
N ARG A 14 -14.15 6.87 19.80
CA ARG A 14 -14.49 6.26 18.52
C ARG A 14 -13.98 7.10 17.36
N GLU A 15 -14.23 8.40 17.38
CA GLU A 15 -13.77 9.33 16.34
C GLU A 15 -12.23 9.40 16.28
N ALA A 16 -11.55 9.34 17.42
CA ALA A 16 -10.08 9.28 17.44
C ALA A 16 -9.55 8.02 16.76
N ILE A 17 -10.15 6.85 17.03
CA ILE A 17 -9.78 5.58 16.39
C ILE A 17 -10.12 5.58 14.91
N LEU A 18 -11.29 6.09 14.51
CA LEU A 18 -11.67 6.19 13.10
C LEU A 18 -10.72 7.11 12.34
N LYS A 19 -10.41 8.28 12.90
CA LYS A 19 -9.47 9.22 12.32
C LYS A 19 -8.05 8.66 12.25
N GLU A 20 -7.57 7.99 13.30
CA GLU A 20 -6.27 7.31 13.29
C GLU A 20 -6.22 6.22 12.21
N ARG A 21 -7.29 5.44 12.05
CA ARG A 21 -7.37 4.38 11.05
C ARG A 21 -7.52 4.92 9.63
N GLU A 22 -8.32 5.95 9.42
CA GLU A 22 -8.46 6.65 8.13
C GLU A 22 -7.11 7.22 7.66
N ILE A 23 -6.30 7.74 8.58
CA ILE A 23 -4.95 8.23 8.27
C ILE A 23 -3.99 7.08 7.88
N HIS A 24 -4.21 5.86 8.39
CA HIS A 24 -3.28 4.73 8.18
C HIS A 24 -3.73 3.71 7.13
N THR A 25 -5.02 3.66 6.77
CA THR A 25 -5.53 2.71 5.79
C THR A 25 -5.69 3.38 4.44
N ARG A 26 -4.74 3.13 3.54
CA ARG A 26 -4.86 3.53 2.15
C ARG A 26 -5.40 2.39 1.32
N SER A 27 -6.58 2.55 0.74
CA SER A 27 -7.13 1.54 -0.16
C SER A 27 -6.40 1.57 -1.49
N VAL A 28 -6.03 0.40 -1.98
CA VAL A 28 -5.43 0.20 -3.30
C VAL A 28 -6.53 -0.24 -4.25
N PHE A 29 -6.77 0.53 -5.30
CA PHE A 29 -7.81 0.22 -6.30
C PHE A 29 -7.25 -0.54 -7.50
N ARG A 30 -6.01 -0.25 -7.89
CA ARG A 30 -5.34 -0.90 -9.01
C ARG A 30 -3.87 -1.13 -8.72
N THR A 31 -3.35 -2.27 -9.14
CA THR A 31 -1.92 -2.52 -9.28
C THR A 31 -1.57 -2.87 -10.71
N LEU A 32 -0.37 -2.47 -11.13
CA LEU A 32 0.15 -2.67 -12.49
C LEU A 32 1.60 -3.09 -12.41
N TRP A 33 2.00 -4.07 -13.21
CA TRP A 33 3.41 -4.34 -13.45
C TRP A 33 3.95 -3.33 -14.47
N SER A 34 5.11 -2.75 -14.19
CA SER A 34 5.77 -1.92 -15.18
C SER A 34 6.10 -2.75 -16.42
N PRO A 35 5.95 -2.20 -17.64
CA PRO A 35 6.44 -2.84 -18.85
C PRO A 35 7.91 -3.23 -18.68
N ALA A 36 8.25 -4.45 -19.08
CA ALA A 36 9.59 -4.99 -18.94
C ALA A 36 9.96 -5.75 -20.22
N PRO A 37 11.22 -5.65 -20.69
CA PRO A 37 11.68 -6.39 -21.87
C PRO A 37 11.50 -7.90 -21.73
N ASN A 38 11.51 -8.40 -20.50
CA ASN A 38 11.16 -9.78 -20.17
C ASN A 38 9.87 -9.77 -19.33
N PRO A 39 8.73 -10.27 -19.86
CA PRO A 39 7.47 -10.28 -19.13
C PRO A 39 7.48 -11.12 -17.85
N ASN A 40 8.45 -12.04 -17.71
CA ASN A 40 8.62 -12.84 -16.50
C ASN A 40 9.42 -12.14 -15.40
N ASN A 41 9.98 -10.96 -15.66
CA ASN A 41 10.79 -10.22 -14.70
C ASN A 41 10.49 -8.71 -14.74
N PRO A 42 9.32 -8.28 -14.25
CA PRO A 42 9.06 -6.86 -14.02
C PRO A 42 9.96 -6.32 -12.92
N ASP A 43 10.46 -5.09 -13.07
CA ASP A 43 11.34 -4.47 -12.06
C ASP A 43 10.55 -3.72 -10.97
N SER A 44 9.31 -3.32 -11.28
CA SER A 44 8.49 -2.51 -10.39
C SER A 44 7.00 -2.77 -10.51
N ILE A 45 6.27 -2.43 -9.44
CA ILE A 45 4.81 -2.43 -9.36
C ILE A 45 4.33 -1.01 -9.11
N VAL A 46 3.33 -0.56 -9.86
CA VAL A 46 2.66 0.72 -9.66
C VAL A 46 1.31 0.51 -8.99
N VAL A 47 1.00 1.36 -8.01
CA VAL A 47 -0.16 1.24 -7.13
C VAL A 47 -1.00 2.53 -7.20
N ALA A 48 -2.26 2.39 -7.60
CA ALA A 48 -3.26 3.45 -7.59
C ALA A 48 -4.06 3.41 -6.28
N SER A 49 -4.15 4.57 -5.62
CA SER A 49 -4.58 4.64 -4.23
C SER A 49 -5.74 5.60 -3.99
N SER A 50 -6.43 5.43 -2.85
CA SER A 50 -7.59 6.24 -2.45
C SER A 50 -7.30 7.69 -2.10
N ASP A 51 -6.05 8.02 -1.83
CA ASP A 51 -5.58 9.39 -1.56
C ASP A 51 -5.26 10.18 -2.85
N GLY A 52 -5.53 9.60 -4.03
CA GLY A 52 -5.21 10.23 -5.30
C GLY A 52 -3.77 10.06 -5.75
N SER A 53 -2.99 9.23 -5.05
CA SER A 53 -1.61 8.94 -5.42
C SER A 53 -1.45 7.72 -6.32
N LEU A 54 -0.45 7.82 -7.20
CA LEU A 54 0.19 6.72 -7.89
C LEU A 54 1.60 6.56 -7.33
N ALA A 55 1.93 5.35 -6.87
CA ALA A 55 3.23 5.07 -6.27
C ALA A 55 3.87 3.84 -6.93
N SER A 56 5.15 3.94 -7.29
CA SER A 56 5.93 2.80 -7.81
C SER A 56 6.82 2.21 -6.73
N TYR A 57 6.85 0.89 -6.65
CA TYR A 57 7.69 0.13 -5.73
C TYR A 57 8.55 -0.85 -6.52
N SER A 58 9.85 -0.89 -6.23
CA SER A 58 10.74 -1.88 -6.85
C SER A 58 10.52 -3.26 -6.24
N ILE A 59 10.41 -4.28 -7.09
CA ILE A 59 10.26 -5.68 -6.62
C ILE A 59 11.54 -6.13 -5.92
N SER A 60 12.72 -5.70 -6.35
CA SER A 60 13.98 -6.04 -5.68
C SER A 60 14.02 -5.56 -4.23
N SER A 61 13.43 -4.39 -3.94
CA SER A 61 13.28 -3.89 -2.56
C SER A 61 12.28 -4.71 -1.73
N ILE A 62 11.29 -5.31 -2.38
CA ILE A 62 10.31 -6.23 -1.79
C ILE A 62 10.89 -7.66 -1.68
N SER A 63 11.88 -8.03 -2.50
CA SER A 63 12.53 -9.36 -2.47
C SER A 63 13.35 -9.62 -1.21
N ILE A 64 13.66 -8.59 -0.40
CA ILE A 64 14.25 -8.76 0.94
C ILE A 64 13.26 -9.45 1.90
N ILE A 65 11.97 -9.48 1.55
CA ILE A 65 10.90 -10.16 2.29
C ILE A 65 10.82 -11.65 1.91
N SER A 66 11.44 -12.08 0.81
CA SER A 66 11.40 -13.48 0.34
C SER A 66 12.22 -14.45 1.20
N GLU A 67 13.05 -13.95 2.13
CA GLU A 67 13.63 -14.78 3.20
C GLU A 67 12.65 -15.06 4.36
N LEU A 68 11.49 -14.40 4.40
CA LEU A 68 10.39 -14.89 5.22
C LEU A 68 9.72 -16.06 4.47
N PRO A 69 9.52 -17.21 5.14
CA PRO A 69 8.70 -18.27 4.57
C PRO A 69 7.36 -17.66 4.16
N LEU A 70 6.96 -17.86 2.90
CA LEU A 70 5.60 -17.61 2.41
C LEU A 70 4.63 -18.51 3.18
N GLY A 71 4.38 -18.12 4.42
CA GLY A 71 3.57 -18.81 5.39
C GLY A 71 2.94 -17.71 6.22
N PHE A 72 1.70 -17.36 5.87
CA PHE A 72 0.75 -16.81 6.84
C PHE A 72 0.46 -17.90 7.89
N THR A 73 1.47 -18.29 8.66
CA THR A 73 1.32 -19.24 9.75
C THR A 73 1.31 -18.44 11.04
N ASN A 74 0.30 -18.72 11.85
CA ASN A 74 0.13 -18.18 13.20
C ASN A 74 1.35 -18.54 14.06
N ALA A 75 2.35 -17.67 14.07
CA ALA A 75 3.36 -17.62 15.11
C ALA A 75 3.77 -16.17 15.27
N LYS A 76 4.04 -15.78 16.52
CA LYS A 76 4.43 -14.44 16.97
C LYS A 76 5.72 -13.94 16.30
N ALA A 77 5.71 -13.73 14.99
CA ALA A 77 6.72 -12.96 14.30
C ALA A 77 6.32 -11.49 14.41
N PRO A 78 7.25 -10.57 14.74
CA PRO A 78 6.96 -9.16 14.56
C PRO A 78 6.60 -8.99 13.09
N GLN A 79 5.36 -8.60 12.82
CA GLN A 79 4.91 -8.17 11.50
C GLN A 79 5.81 -7.02 11.08
N ARG A 80 6.95 -7.33 10.47
CA ARG A 80 7.68 -6.38 9.65
C ARG A 80 6.89 -6.27 8.37
N VAL A 81 5.75 -5.57 8.48
CA VAL A 81 5.08 -5.03 7.31
C VAL A 81 6.14 -4.18 6.63
N PRO A 82 6.54 -4.50 5.41
CA PRO A 82 7.58 -3.74 4.74
C PRO A 82 7.01 -2.35 4.48
N THR A 83 7.45 -1.37 5.26
CA THR A 83 7.28 0.04 4.94
C THR A 83 8.28 0.38 3.82
N GLY A 84 8.15 -0.29 2.67
CA GLY A 84 8.93 0.04 1.49
C GLY A 84 8.54 1.46 1.09
N GLN A 85 9.48 2.39 1.10
CA GLN A 85 9.21 3.70 0.51
C GLN A 85 9.06 3.53 -1.01
N PRO A 86 8.08 4.20 -1.62
CA PRO A 86 7.94 4.12 -3.06
C PRO A 86 9.17 4.73 -3.73
N GLY A 87 9.69 4.07 -4.77
CA GLY A 87 10.77 4.60 -5.59
C GLY A 87 10.34 5.84 -6.36
N CYS A 88 9.04 5.96 -6.68
CA CYS A 88 8.44 7.20 -7.16
C CYS A 88 7.02 7.39 -6.62
N PHE A 89 6.63 8.64 -6.41
CA PHE A 89 5.32 9.04 -5.93
C PHE A 89 4.78 10.19 -6.78
N LEU A 90 3.54 10.07 -7.23
CA LEU A 90 2.84 11.07 -8.03
C LEU A 90 1.46 11.32 -7.43
N GLN A 91 1.18 12.58 -7.06
CA GLN A 91 -0.18 13.02 -6.74
C GLN A 91 -0.93 13.25 -8.06
N ALA A 92 -1.72 12.26 -8.48
CA ALA A 92 -2.40 12.30 -9.78
C ALA A 92 -3.76 13.01 -9.70
N HIS A 93 -4.47 12.88 -8.58
CA HIS A 93 -5.83 13.39 -8.42
C HIS A 93 -6.06 14.04 -7.05
N ASP A 94 -7.03 14.97 -7.00
CA ASP A 94 -7.66 15.45 -5.75
C ASP A 94 -8.90 14.56 -5.48
N GLY A 95 -8.63 13.36 -4.97
CA GLY A 95 -9.57 12.26 -4.83
C GLY A 95 -9.02 10.93 -5.37
N PRO A 96 -9.73 9.79 -5.24
CA PRO A 96 -9.21 8.46 -5.55
C PRO A 96 -8.70 8.26 -6.98
N VAL A 97 -7.59 7.53 -7.14
CA VAL A 97 -7.19 6.95 -8.43
C VAL A 97 -7.74 5.54 -8.52
N TYR A 98 -8.76 5.32 -9.35
CA TYR A 98 -9.38 4.01 -9.53
C TYR A 98 -8.62 3.10 -10.49
N ASP A 99 -8.01 3.68 -11.52
CA ASP A 99 -7.32 2.92 -12.55
C ASP A 99 -6.13 3.69 -13.13
N ALA A 100 -5.17 2.95 -13.68
CA ALA A 100 -4.04 3.48 -14.42
C ALA A 100 -3.66 2.51 -15.54
N LYS A 101 -2.99 3.03 -16.56
CA LYS A 101 -2.58 2.26 -17.75
C LYS A 101 -1.23 2.77 -18.23
N PHE A 102 -0.34 1.86 -18.61
CA PHE A 102 0.89 2.24 -19.30
C PHE A 102 0.60 2.41 -20.79
N TYR A 103 1.19 3.45 -21.38
CA TYR A 103 1.18 3.65 -22.82
C TYR A 103 2.57 3.32 -23.36
N GLY A 104 2.61 2.55 -24.44
CA GLY A 104 3.83 2.17 -25.17
C GLY A 104 3.49 1.88 -26.64
N ASP A 105 4.51 1.63 -27.45
CA ASP A 105 4.35 1.21 -28.84
C ASP A 105 4.52 -0.32 -28.94
N GLY A 106 3.66 -1.00 -29.72
CA GLY A 106 3.80 -2.45 -29.96
C GLY A 106 3.38 -3.33 -28.78
N GLU A 107 4.25 -4.25 -28.36
CA GLU A 107 4.01 -5.21 -27.26
C GLU A 107 4.03 -4.56 -25.85
N ASP A 108 4.48 -3.31 -25.77
CA ASP A 108 4.53 -2.50 -24.54
C ASP A 108 3.20 -1.76 -24.25
N ALA A 109 2.19 -1.91 -25.11
CA ALA A 109 0.86 -1.35 -24.91
C ALA A 109 -0.05 -2.34 -24.16
N LEU A 110 -0.07 -2.27 -22.82
CA LEU A 110 -0.99 -3.05 -21.97
C LEU A 110 -2.20 -2.23 -21.56
#